data_AF-A0A0D0V2J4-F1
#
_entry.id   AF-A0A0D0V2J4-F1
#
_cell.length_a   1.000
_cell.length_b   1.000
_cell.length_c   1.000
_cell.angle_alpha   90.00
_cell.angle_beta   90.00
_cell.angle_gamma   90.00
#
_symmetry.space_group_name_H-M   'P 1'
#
loop_
_entity.id
_entity.type
_entity.pdbx_description
1 polymer ?
#
loop_
_entity_poly.entity_id
_entity_poly.type
_entity_poly.pdbx_seq_one_letter_code
_entity_poly.pdbx_strand_id
1 'polypeptide(L)'
;MPTNSYQPIPSQSPPISRSDSPSTSQTTFPPRVNHLSGDDDEEYQERLRGYQAEFNRPPPAWWKRMLLIVAIITMGWLSIYLGRRGMSKKPQVIYASRYSEEFKYRPAASPVITETLPDGRIRIRGASVGGVGVREEDIPLTPAMKAKRDQERREEAREKAREKMGLKTRSKQKAKKRAKKTKA
;
A
#
# COMPACT_ATOMS: atom_id res chain seq x y z
N MET A 1 14.10 -44.12 -20.91
CA MET A 1 12.70 -43.70 -20.66
C MET A 1 12.71 -42.18 -20.55
N PRO A 2 12.25 -41.48 -21.58
CA PRO A 2 10.97 -40.78 -21.42
C PRO A 2 10.06 -40.99 -22.64
N THR A 3 8.85 -41.48 -22.40
CA THR A 3 7.77 -41.58 -23.39
C THR A 3 7.10 -40.21 -23.49
N ASN A 4 7.35 -39.50 -24.58
CA ASN A 4 6.69 -38.25 -24.91
C ASN A 4 5.26 -38.58 -25.38
N SER A 5 4.28 -38.45 -24.48
CA SER A 5 2.86 -38.64 -24.80
C SER A 5 2.28 -37.34 -25.36
N TYR A 6 2.49 -37.09 -26.65
CA TYR A 6 1.68 -36.12 -27.39
C TYR A 6 0.57 -36.86 -28.12
N GLN A 7 -0.68 -36.59 -27.74
CA GLN A 7 -1.87 -36.99 -28.50
C GLN A 7 -2.03 -36.04 -29.68
N PRO A 8 -2.13 -36.51 -30.94
CA PRO A 8 -2.47 -35.64 -32.06
C PRO A 8 -3.94 -35.25 -32.00
N ILE A 9 -4.22 -33.99 -32.32
CA ILE A 9 -5.56 -33.41 -32.44
C ILE A 9 -6.26 -34.07 -33.65
N PRO A 10 -7.52 -34.51 -33.55
CA PRO A 10 -8.25 -35.05 -34.70
C PRO A 10 -8.53 -33.93 -35.71
N SER A 11 -7.80 -33.91 -36.82
CA SER A 11 -8.12 -33.08 -37.98
C SER A 11 -9.25 -33.73 -38.79
N GLN A 12 -10.50 -33.37 -38.49
CA GLN A 12 -11.60 -33.63 -39.42
C GLN A 12 -11.62 -32.50 -40.46
N SER A 13 -10.99 -32.74 -41.61
CA SER A 13 -11.30 -32.00 -42.84
C SER A 13 -12.64 -32.49 -43.39
N PRO A 14 -13.64 -31.63 -43.61
CA PRO A 14 -14.87 -32.05 -44.26
C PRO A 14 -14.62 -32.31 -45.75
N PRO A 15 -15.27 -33.32 -46.36
CA PRO A 15 -15.17 -33.56 -47.78
C PRO A 15 -15.77 -32.38 -48.57
N ILE A 16 -15.00 -31.88 -49.53
CA ILE A 16 -15.44 -30.89 -50.51
C ILE A 16 -16.35 -31.62 -51.50
N SER A 17 -17.66 -31.41 -51.37
CA SER A 17 -18.61 -31.72 -52.42
C SER A 17 -19.12 -30.40 -53.00
N ARG A 18 -18.58 -30.04 -54.17
CA ARG A 18 -19.16 -29.05 -55.06
C ARG A 18 -20.36 -29.69 -55.78
N SER A 19 -21.55 -29.11 -55.64
CA SER A 19 -22.45 -28.90 -56.77
C SER A 19 -23.62 -27.99 -56.38
N ASP A 20 -23.69 -26.89 -57.12
CA ASP A 20 -24.88 -26.17 -57.56
C ASP A 20 -25.80 -25.48 -56.55
N SER A 21 -25.69 -24.15 -56.57
CA SER A 21 -26.72 -23.24 -56.06
C SER A 21 -28.03 -23.41 -56.84
N PRO A 22 -29.17 -23.24 -56.15
CA PRO A 22 -30.00 -22.13 -56.53
C PRO A 22 -30.22 -21.19 -55.34
N SER A 23 -30.02 -19.91 -55.64
CA SER A 23 -30.50 -18.77 -54.88
C SER A 23 -31.89 -19.02 -54.31
N THR A 24 -32.04 -18.95 -52.99
CA THR A 24 -33.28 -18.49 -52.33
C THR A 24 -32.92 -18.12 -50.89
N SER A 25 -32.90 -16.82 -50.63
CA SER A 25 -32.84 -16.24 -49.30
C SER A 25 -34.12 -16.61 -48.55
N GLN A 26 -34.07 -17.62 -47.69
CA GLN A 26 -35.11 -17.86 -46.69
C GLN A 26 -34.46 -17.81 -45.31
N THR A 27 -34.63 -16.66 -44.68
CA THR A 27 -34.61 -16.49 -43.23
C THR A 27 -35.69 -17.41 -42.65
N THR A 28 -35.28 -18.63 -42.30
CA THR A 28 -36.16 -19.59 -41.65
C THR A 28 -36.30 -19.18 -40.18
N PHE A 29 -37.31 -18.35 -39.91
CA PHE A 29 -38.01 -18.39 -38.64
C PHE A 29 -38.49 -19.84 -38.39
N PRO A 30 -38.43 -20.38 -37.17
CA PRO A 30 -38.92 -21.72 -36.90
C PRO A 30 -40.42 -21.81 -37.28
N PRO A 31 -40.88 -22.97 -37.79
CA PRO A 31 -42.28 -23.15 -38.17
C PRO A 31 -43.17 -22.92 -36.94
N ARG A 32 -44.16 -22.05 -37.09
CA ARG A 32 -45.20 -21.80 -36.10
C ARG A 32 -45.99 -23.10 -35.89
N VAL A 33 -45.68 -23.82 -34.82
CA VAL A 33 -46.50 -24.93 -34.33
C VAL A 33 -47.88 -24.37 -33.96
N ASN A 34 -48.89 -24.68 -34.78
CA ASN A 34 -50.29 -24.55 -34.40
C ASN A 34 -50.56 -25.61 -33.32
N HIS A 35 -50.21 -25.30 -32.08
CA HIS A 35 -50.58 -26.09 -30.91
C HIS A 35 -51.94 -25.58 -30.42
N LEU A 36 -52.88 -26.50 -30.40
CA LEU A 36 -54.21 -26.36 -29.84
C LEU A 36 -54.09 -26.78 -28.37
N SER A 37 -53.72 -25.87 -27.47
CA SER A 37 -53.74 -26.11 -26.03
C SER A 37 -53.79 -24.77 -25.27
N GLY A 38 -54.97 -24.38 -24.83
CA GLY A 38 -55.24 -23.10 -24.18
C GLY A 38 -54.54 -22.87 -22.83
N ASP A 39 -53.76 -23.82 -22.33
CA ASP A 39 -53.00 -23.70 -21.09
C ASP A 39 -51.57 -23.14 -21.33
N ASP A 40 -50.96 -23.38 -22.50
CA ASP A 40 -49.61 -22.89 -22.81
C ASP A 40 -49.59 -21.38 -23.15
N ASP A 41 -50.70 -20.87 -23.68
CA ASP A 41 -50.87 -19.46 -24.02
C ASP A 41 -50.88 -18.57 -22.78
N GLU A 42 -51.47 -19.03 -21.67
CA GLU A 42 -51.51 -18.25 -20.42
C GLU A 42 -50.12 -18.12 -19.79
N GLU A 43 -49.34 -19.21 -19.74
CA GLU A 43 -47.99 -19.18 -19.20
C GLU A 43 -47.05 -18.30 -20.06
N TYR A 44 -47.20 -18.35 -21.38
CA TYR A 44 -46.41 -17.52 -22.29
C TYR A 44 -46.77 -16.03 -22.16
N GLN A 45 -48.06 -15.72 -22.02
CA GLN A 45 -48.56 -14.36 -21.75
C GLN A 45 -48.10 -13.85 -20.38
N GLU A 46 -48.07 -14.68 -19.35
CA GLU A 46 -47.60 -14.30 -18.01
C GLU A 46 -46.09 -14.01 -18.00
N ARG A 47 -45.30 -14.83 -18.70
CA ARG A 47 -43.88 -14.57 -18.93
C ARG A 47 -43.66 -13.25 -19.68
N LEU A 48 -44.42 -13.00 -20.75
CA LEU A 48 -44.39 -11.73 -21.50
C LEU A 48 -44.76 -10.53 -20.62
N ARG A 49 -45.78 -10.66 -19.75
CA ARG A 49 -46.15 -9.62 -18.78
C ARG A 49 -45.03 -9.37 -17.76
N GLY A 50 -44.34 -10.41 -17.30
CA GLY A 50 -43.16 -10.30 -16.45
C GLY A 50 -42.04 -9.50 -17.12
N TYR A 51 -41.73 -9.82 -18.38
CA TYR A 51 -40.76 -9.06 -19.18
C TYR A 51 -41.19 -7.60 -19.41
N GLN A 52 -42.47 -7.37 -19.69
CA GLN A 52 -43.01 -6.04 -19.95
C GLN A 52 -43.11 -5.18 -18.69
N ALA A 53 -43.29 -5.80 -17.52
CA ALA A 53 -43.22 -5.15 -16.20
C ALA A 53 -41.78 -4.82 -15.79
N GLU A 54 -40.80 -5.63 -16.21
CA GLU A 54 -39.39 -5.33 -16.00
C GLU A 54 -38.89 -4.18 -16.90
N PHE A 55 -39.40 -4.09 -18.12
CA PHE A 55 -39.04 -3.01 -19.06
C PHE A 55 -39.67 -1.65 -18.70
N ASN A 56 -40.87 -1.65 -18.09
CA ASN A 56 -41.59 -0.43 -17.69
C ASN A 56 -41.42 -0.10 -16.20
N ARG A 57 -40.23 -0.31 -15.63
CA ARG A 57 -39.97 0.13 -14.25
C ARG A 57 -39.97 1.66 -14.20
N PRO A 58 -40.81 2.29 -13.37
CA PRO A 58 -40.79 3.74 -13.21
C PRO A 58 -39.38 4.15 -12.76
N PRO A 59 -38.84 5.26 -13.28
CA PRO A 59 -37.49 5.69 -12.94
C PRO A 59 -37.39 5.81 -11.41
N PRO A 60 -36.32 5.27 -10.79
CA PRO A 60 -36.20 5.33 -9.34
C PRO A 60 -36.21 6.79 -8.88
N ALA A 61 -36.92 7.03 -7.76
CA ALA A 61 -37.07 8.35 -7.18
C ALA A 61 -35.72 9.08 -7.09
N TRP A 62 -35.70 10.36 -7.48
CA TRP A 62 -34.48 11.15 -7.61
C TRP A 62 -33.63 11.19 -6.33
N TRP A 63 -34.26 11.17 -5.16
CA TRP A 63 -33.57 11.10 -3.87
C TRP A 63 -32.73 9.83 -3.69
N LYS A 64 -33.19 8.68 -4.20
CA LYS A 64 -32.42 7.42 -4.14
C LYS A 64 -31.14 7.51 -4.97
N ARG A 65 -31.20 8.22 -6.11
CA ARG A 65 -30.02 8.50 -6.94
C ARG A 65 -29.04 9.42 -6.21
N MET A 66 -29.55 10.45 -5.51
CA MET A 66 -28.72 11.34 -4.69
C MET A 66 -28.06 10.61 -3.53
N LEU A 67 -28.79 9.74 -2.82
CA LEU A 67 -28.22 8.90 -1.77
C LEU A 67 -27.14 7.96 -2.30
N LEU A 68 -27.34 7.37 -3.48
CA LEU A 68 -26.32 6.52 -4.12
C LEU A 68 -25.05 7.31 -4.43
N ILE A 69 -25.18 8.51 -5.01
CA ILE A 69 -24.03 9.37 -5.32
C ILE A 69 -23.29 9.77 -4.04
N VAL A 70 -24.02 10.18 -3.01
CA VAL A 70 -23.42 10.51 -1.70
C VAL A 70 -22.73 9.28 -1.10
N ALA A 71 -23.33 8.09 -1.16
CA ALA A 71 -22.74 6.85 -0.67
C ALA A 71 -21.44 6.49 -1.38
N ILE A 72 -21.36 6.67 -2.71
CA ILE A 72 -20.13 6.41 -3.47
C ILE A 72 -19.04 7.41 -3.09
N ILE A 73 -19.39 8.70 -2.96
CA ILE A 73 -18.44 9.75 -2.56
C ILE A 73 -17.94 9.51 -1.13
N THR A 74 -18.81 9.16 -0.19
CA THR A 74 -18.42 8.87 1.19
C THR A 74 -17.55 7.62 1.27
N MET A 75 -17.83 6.57 0.49
CA MET A 75 -16.98 5.38 0.41
C MET A 75 -15.59 5.71 -0.15
N GLY A 76 -15.52 6.50 -1.22
CA GLY A 76 -14.25 6.96 -1.81
C GLY A 76 -13.44 7.81 -0.83
N TRP A 77 -14.10 8.75 -0.14
CA TRP A 77 -13.46 9.58 0.87
C TRP A 77 -12.97 8.75 2.06
N LEU A 78 -13.78 7.81 2.55
CA LEU A 78 -13.46 6.94 3.68
C LEU A 78 -12.28 6.02 3.36
N SER A 79 -12.23 5.48 2.15
CA SER A 79 -11.10 4.66 1.65
C SER A 79 -9.79 5.43 1.69
N ILE A 80 -9.78 6.67 1.17
CA ILE A 80 -8.59 7.54 1.20
C ILE A 80 -8.23 7.94 2.65
N TYR A 81 -9.23 8.23 3.47
CA TYR A 81 -9.04 8.62 4.86
C TYR A 81 -8.38 7.51 5.70
N LEU A 82 -8.86 6.27 5.57
CA LEU A 82 -8.25 5.10 6.23
C LEU A 82 -6.87 4.77 5.65
N GLY A 83 -6.72 4.81 4.32
CA GLY A 83 -5.44 4.55 3.64
C GLY A 83 -4.33 5.51 4.06
N ARG A 84 -4.64 6.82 4.15
CA ARG A 84 -3.67 7.83 4.63
C ARG A 84 -3.25 7.61 6.09
N ARG A 85 -4.14 7.10 6.94
CA ARG A 85 -3.86 6.85 8.36
C ARG A 85 -3.00 5.60 8.58
N GLY A 86 -3.15 4.57 7.74
CA GLY A 86 -2.40 3.32 7.83
C GLY A 86 -0.97 3.38 7.26
N MET A 87 -0.72 4.19 6.24
CA MET A 87 0.57 4.19 5.51
C MET A 87 1.60 5.21 6.01
N SER A 88 1.32 5.91 7.11
CA SER A 88 2.17 7.03 7.58
C SER A 88 3.40 6.61 8.40
N LYS A 89 3.63 5.31 8.64
CA LYS A 89 4.86 4.86 9.31
C LYS A 89 5.98 4.65 8.29
N LYS A 90 6.73 5.71 8.03
CA LYS A 90 7.99 5.63 7.28
C LYS A 90 8.91 4.66 8.02
N PRO A 91 9.43 3.59 7.38
CA PRO A 91 10.26 2.62 8.06
C PRO A 91 11.55 3.27 8.55
N GLN A 92 11.72 3.37 9.86
CA GLN A 92 12.96 3.85 10.45
C GLN A 92 13.96 2.69 10.47
N VAL A 93 15.10 2.87 9.79
CA VAL A 93 16.16 1.84 9.74
C VAL A 93 16.99 1.91 11.01
N ILE A 94 17.02 0.82 11.79
CA ILE A 94 17.86 0.67 12.98
C ILE A 94 19.03 -0.24 12.61
N TYR A 95 20.23 0.32 12.60
CA TYR A 95 21.49 -0.40 12.33
C TYR A 95 22.02 -1.07 13.61
N ALA A 96 22.55 -2.28 13.50
CA ALA A 96 23.23 -2.99 14.59
C ALA A 96 24.62 -3.45 14.14
N SER A 97 25.66 -3.11 14.91
CA SER A 97 27.04 -3.55 14.68
C SER A 97 27.15 -5.06 14.90
N ARG A 98 27.69 -5.78 13.89
CA ARG A 98 27.80 -7.25 13.88
C ARG A 98 29.23 -7.75 14.11
N TYR A 99 30.26 -6.96 13.81
CA TYR A 99 31.66 -7.38 13.89
C TYR A 99 32.46 -6.39 14.75
N SER A 100 33.28 -6.91 15.66
CA SER A 100 34.44 -6.19 16.20
C SER A 100 35.46 -5.97 15.09
N GLU A 101 36.34 -4.97 15.23
CA GLU A 101 37.33 -4.58 14.21
C GLU A 101 38.25 -5.75 13.78
N GLU A 102 38.39 -6.75 14.64
CA GLU A 102 39.31 -7.88 14.49
C GLU A 102 38.84 -8.99 13.50
N PHE A 103 37.55 -9.04 13.11
CA PHE A 103 36.99 -10.13 12.28
C PHE A 103 36.38 -9.69 10.93
N LYS A 104 36.79 -8.54 10.40
CA LYS A 104 36.29 -7.94 9.15
C LYS A 104 36.41 -8.81 7.88
N TYR A 105 37.38 -9.74 7.82
CA TYR A 105 37.81 -10.40 6.56
C TYR A 105 37.43 -11.88 6.40
N ARG A 106 36.50 -12.42 7.20
CA ARG A 106 36.02 -13.80 6.98
C ARG A 106 34.86 -13.78 5.97
N PRO A 107 34.92 -14.55 4.86
CA PRO A 107 33.83 -14.60 3.87
C PRO A 107 32.51 -14.96 4.58
N ALA A 108 31.48 -14.20 4.26
CA ALA A 108 30.39 -13.84 5.17
C ALA A 108 29.71 -15.01 5.91
N ALA A 109 29.82 -15.01 7.23
CA ALA A 109 28.90 -15.76 8.09
C ALA A 109 27.52 -15.06 8.08
N SER A 110 26.62 -15.60 7.25
CA SER A 110 25.20 -15.26 7.04
C SER A 110 24.88 -13.90 6.37
N PRO A 111 23.86 -13.84 5.49
CA PRO A 111 23.48 -12.63 4.75
C PRO A 111 23.03 -11.48 5.68
N VAL A 112 22.94 -10.26 5.12
CA VAL A 112 22.34 -9.10 5.79
C VAL A 112 20.83 -9.36 5.92
N ILE A 113 20.36 -9.48 7.15
CA ILE A 113 18.95 -9.79 7.44
C ILE A 113 18.25 -8.49 7.81
N THR A 114 17.19 -8.14 7.08
CA THR A 114 16.26 -7.07 7.43
C THR A 114 15.08 -7.64 8.20
N GLU A 115 14.92 -7.25 9.46
CA GLU A 115 13.78 -7.65 10.29
C GLU A 115 12.80 -6.47 10.40
N THR A 116 11.55 -6.69 10.04
CA THR A 116 10.48 -5.71 10.27
C THR A 116 9.96 -5.87 11.69
N LEU A 117 10.24 -4.91 12.56
CA LEU A 117 9.71 -4.89 13.92
C LEU A 117 8.21 -4.55 13.91
N PRO A 118 7.45 -4.95 14.95
CA PRO A 118 6.02 -4.67 15.07
C PRO A 118 5.68 -3.18 15.15
N ASP A 119 6.67 -2.34 15.43
CA ASP A 119 6.55 -0.88 15.42
C ASP A 119 6.65 -0.26 14.00
N GLY A 120 6.94 -1.08 12.97
CA GLY A 120 7.11 -0.68 11.57
C GLY A 120 8.54 -0.26 11.22
N ARG A 121 9.51 -0.45 12.14
CA ARG A 121 10.92 -0.14 11.89
C ARG A 121 11.62 -1.34 11.26
N ILE A 122 12.64 -1.07 10.45
CA ILE A 122 13.44 -2.12 9.82
C ILE A 122 14.76 -2.21 10.57
N ARG A 123 14.99 -3.31 11.29
CA ARG A 123 16.28 -3.56 11.95
C ARG A 123 17.17 -4.33 10.98
N ILE A 124 18.31 -3.74 10.64
CA ILE A 124 19.30 -4.38 9.78
C ILE A 124 20.33 -5.06 10.68
N ARG A 125 20.37 -6.39 10.65
CA ARG A 125 21.37 -7.20 11.34
C ARG A 125 22.56 -7.42 10.41
N GLY A 126 23.73 -6.87 10.72
CA GLY A 126 24.93 -7.08 9.89
C GLY A 126 25.50 -5.88 9.18
N ALA A 127 24.94 -4.69 9.39
CA ALA A 127 25.43 -3.46 8.80
C ALA A 127 25.68 -2.42 9.90
N SER A 128 26.93 -1.93 9.98
CA SER A 128 27.26 -0.71 10.73
C SER A 128 26.67 0.51 10.02
N VAL A 129 26.34 1.56 10.79
CA VAL A 129 25.75 2.81 10.27
C VAL A 129 26.63 3.46 9.19
N GLY A 130 27.95 3.27 9.24
CA GLY A 130 28.91 3.77 8.24
C GLY A 130 29.31 2.77 7.15
N GLY A 131 28.91 1.49 7.24
CA GLY A 131 29.44 0.44 6.36
C GLY A 131 30.75 -0.20 6.87
N VAL A 132 31.21 -1.24 6.17
CA VAL A 132 32.30 -2.12 6.62
C VAL A 132 33.65 -1.39 6.63
N GLY A 133 34.11 -0.96 7.80
CA GLY A 133 35.41 -0.30 7.99
C GLY A 133 35.41 1.20 8.28
N VAL A 134 34.26 1.77 8.62
CA VAL A 134 34.16 3.19 8.96
C VAL A 134 34.40 3.40 10.46
N ARG A 135 35.27 4.38 10.79
CA ARG A 135 35.65 4.73 12.16
C ARG A 135 34.45 5.37 12.88
N GLU A 136 34.37 5.23 14.20
CA GLU A 136 33.22 5.72 14.97
C GLU A 136 32.97 7.23 14.83
N GLU A 137 34.03 7.99 14.55
CA GLU A 137 34.03 9.43 14.29
C GLU A 137 33.40 9.84 12.95
N ASP A 138 33.34 8.94 11.97
CA ASP A 138 32.81 9.18 10.62
C ASP A 138 31.34 8.77 10.48
N ILE A 139 30.73 8.27 11.56
CA ILE A 139 29.32 7.88 11.57
C ILE A 139 28.44 9.14 11.51
N PRO A 140 27.48 9.24 10.56
CA PRO A 140 26.59 10.38 10.50
C PRO A 140 25.78 10.50 11.80
N LEU A 141 25.88 11.65 12.46
CA LEU A 141 25.13 11.92 13.70
C LEU A 141 23.64 11.75 13.45
N THR A 142 22.98 11.02 14.35
CA THR A 142 21.52 10.92 14.34
C THR A 142 20.90 12.32 14.45
N PRO A 143 19.69 12.55 13.88
CA PRO A 143 19.03 13.87 13.92
C PRO A 143 18.91 14.45 15.33
N ALA A 144 18.68 13.59 16.32
CA ALA A 144 18.59 13.97 17.74
C ALA A 144 19.94 14.45 18.30
N MET A 145 21.03 13.75 17.98
CA MET A 145 22.39 14.15 18.41
C MET A 145 22.83 15.45 17.73
N LYS A 146 22.49 15.65 16.45
CA LYS A 146 22.74 16.89 15.72
C LYS A 146 22.02 18.07 16.38
N ALA A 147 20.74 17.90 16.71
CA ALA A 147 19.95 18.94 17.37
C ALA A 147 20.51 19.32 18.75
N LYS A 148 20.96 18.33 19.54
CA LYS A 148 21.58 18.59 20.85
C LYS A 148 22.89 19.37 20.71
N ARG A 149 23.73 19.02 19.74
CA ARG A 149 24.99 19.73 19.44
C ARG A 149 24.74 21.17 18.99
N ASP A 150 23.71 21.40 18.18
CA ASP A 150 23.32 22.76 17.76
C ASP A 150 22.77 23.60 18.93
N GLN A 151 22.04 22.98 19.86
CA GLN A 151 21.60 23.64 21.10
C GLN A 151 22.79 24.03 21.98
N GLU A 152 23.74 23.12 22.19
CA GLU A 152 24.93 23.36 22.99
C GLU A 152 25.78 24.49 22.40
N ARG A 153 26.03 24.48 21.09
CA ARG A 153 26.73 25.56 20.39
C ARG A 153 26.03 26.92 20.54
N ARG A 154 24.69 26.95 20.51
CA ARG A 154 23.90 28.17 20.74
C ARG A 154 23.99 28.65 22.19
N GLU A 155 23.98 27.73 23.16
CA GLU A 155 24.13 28.09 24.57
C GLU A 155 25.53 28.62 24.87
N GLU A 156 26.58 28.00 24.34
CA GLU A 156 27.97 28.46 24.45
C GLU A 156 28.15 29.87 23.87
N ALA A 157 27.62 30.11 22.66
CA ALA A 157 27.65 31.43 22.04
C ALA A 157 26.94 32.49 22.91
N ARG A 158 25.81 32.11 23.51
CA ARG A 158 25.04 32.98 24.40
C ARG A 158 25.79 33.25 25.72
N GLU A 159 26.47 32.26 26.27
CA GLU A 159 27.28 32.46 27.48
C GLU A 159 28.51 33.33 27.20
N LYS A 160 29.20 33.11 26.08
CA LYS A 160 30.34 33.94 25.65
C LYS A 160 29.93 35.39 25.39
N ALA A 161 28.75 35.62 24.79
CA ALA A 161 28.21 36.97 24.61
C ALA A 161 27.88 37.65 25.95
N ARG A 162 27.30 36.90 26.91
CA ARG A 162 27.00 37.42 28.26
C ARG A 162 28.28 37.79 29.02
N GLU A 163 29.30 36.96 28.92
CA GLU A 163 30.60 37.22 29.54
C GLU A 163 31.23 38.49 28.97
N LYS A 164 31.23 38.66 27.64
CA LYS A 164 31.72 39.88 26.98
C LYS A 164 30.95 41.14 27.38
N MET A 165 29.64 41.03 27.65
CA MET A 165 28.83 42.14 28.13
C MET A 165 28.91 42.36 29.65
N GLY A 166 29.73 41.59 30.38
CA GLY A 166 29.87 41.71 31.84
C GLY A 166 28.67 41.19 32.64
N LEU A 167 27.74 40.48 31.99
CA LEU A 167 26.58 39.88 32.65
C LEU A 167 26.97 38.55 33.32
N LYS A 168 26.35 38.25 34.47
CA LYS A 168 26.58 37.00 35.21
C LYS A 168 26.18 35.78 34.37
N THR A 169 27.11 34.86 34.18
CA THR A 169 26.89 33.55 33.53
C THR A 169 25.88 32.70 34.29
N ARG A 170 25.21 31.76 33.61
CA ARG A 170 24.18 30.91 34.26
C ARG A 170 24.81 30.03 35.34
N SER A 171 26.08 29.63 35.18
CA SER A 171 26.85 28.89 36.18
C SER A 171 27.01 29.68 37.49
N LYS A 172 27.45 30.95 37.41
CA LYS A 172 27.56 31.85 38.58
C LYS A 172 26.21 32.13 39.24
N GLN A 173 25.13 32.23 38.46
CA GLN A 173 23.77 32.37 38.99
C GLN A 173 23.28 31.10 39.71
N LYS A 174 23.53 29.90 39.15
CA LYS A 174 23.20 28.63 39.79
C LYS A 174 23.97 28.42 41.10
N ALA A 175 25.27 28.73 41.13
CA ALA A 175 26.08 28.64 42.34
C ALA A 175 25.53 29.55 43.46
N LYS A 176 25.17 30.80 43.13
CA LYS A 176 24.57 31.74 44.09
C LYS A 176 23.22 31.24 44.63
N LYS A 177 22.38 30.63 43.79
CA LYS A 177 21.11 30.03 44.23
C LYS A 177 21.32 28.83 45.15
N ARG A 178 22.28 27.94 44.85
CA ARG A 178 22.60 26.78 45.71
C ARG A 178 23.14 27.22 47.07
N ALA A 179 24.07 28.17 47.10
CA ALA A 179 24.63 28.73 48.33
C ALA A 179 23.58 29.46 49.20
N LYS A 180 22.56 30.06 48.58
CA LYS A 180 21.43 30.67 49.29
C LYS A 180 20.48 29.62 49.88
N LYS A 181 20.31 28.48 49.21
CA LYS A 181 19.44 27.38 49.65
C LYS A 181 20.06 26.55 50.78
N THR A 182 21.38 26.51 50.90
CA THR A 182 22.10 25.85 52.01
C THR A 182 22.25 26.73 53.26
N LYS A 183 21.87 28.02 53.18
CA LYS A 183 21.90 28.98 54.30
C LYS A 183 20.52 29.28 54.88
N ALA A 184 19.48 28.64 54.34
CA ALA A 184 18.10 28.66 54.85
C ALA A 184 17.76 27.26 55.34
#